data_AF-A0A932YNE8-F1
#
_entry.id   AF-A0A932YNE8-F1
#
_cell.length_a   1.000
_cell.length_b   1.000
_cell.length_c   1.000
_cell.angle_alpha   90.00
_cell.angle_beta   90.00
_cell.angle_gamma   90.00
#
_symmetry.space_group_name_H-M   'P 1'
#
loop_
_entity.id
_entity.type
_entity.pdbx_description
1 polymer ?
#
loop_
_entity_poly.entity_id
_entity_poly.type
_entity_poly.pdbx_seq_one_letter_code
_entity_poly.pdbx_strand_id
1 'polypeptide(L)'
;MGSRIPPKLLQSSYRKEMWKNVEKVVQKIEKVLPISSVHLMGSFVSTKRRPADVDFVVMLHTPVKLKNKKWSFDLVIAPDNKHGRELLEDNKKWMRQKYGAKKSEVMRYR
;
A
#
# COMPACT_ATOMS: atom_id res chain seq x y z
N MET A 1 -17.08 5.00 1.35
CA MET A 1 -17.15 6.00 2.44
C MET A 1 -16.61 7.34 1.93
N GLY A 2 -17.21 8.46 2.32
CA GLY A 2 -16.73 9.81 1.97
C GLY A 2 -15.74 10.38 2.99
N SER A 3 -14.80 9.56 3.50
CA SER A 3 -13.78 10.05 4.42
C SER A 3 -12.75 10.89 3.65
N ARG A 4 -12.98 12.20 3.59
CA ARG A 4 -12.02 13.16 3.04
C ARG A 4 -10.74 13.06 3.86
N ILE A 5 -9.64 12.71 3.20
CA ILE A 5 -8.32 12.75 3.82
C ILE A 5 -8.07 14.13 4.43
N PRO A 6 -7.45 14.24 5.63
CA PRO A 6 -7.22 15.54 6.24
C PRO A 6 -6.50 16.50 5.28
N PRO A 7 -6.98 17.74 5.07
CA PRO A 7 -6.36 18.70 4.15
C PRO A 7 -4.88 18.95 4.43
N LYS A 8 -4.47 18.88 5.71
CA LYS A 8 -3.08 18.95 6.14
C LYS A 8 -2.18 17.89 5.49
N LEU A 9 -2.72 16.73 5.11
CA LEU A 9 -1.95 15.69 4.41
C LEU A 9 -1.85 15.97 2.89
N LEU A 10 -2.55 16.96 2.36
CA LEU A 10 -2.60 17.30 0.94
C LEU A 10 -1.97 18.68 0.64
N GLN A 11 -1.00 19.08 1.46
CA GLN A 11 -0.35 20.39 1.39
C GLN A 11 0.52 20.65 0.14
N SER A 12 0.86 19.63 -0.65
CA SER A 12 1.67 19.78 -1.87
C SER A 12 0.99 19.16 -3.09
N SER A 13 1.30 19.69 -4.28
CA SER A 13 0.84 19.11 -5.55
C SER A 13 1.19 17.63 -5.67
N TYR A 14 2.40 17.26 -5.26
CA TYR A 14 2.86 15.88 -5.21
C TYR A 14 1.96 14.97 -4.35
N ARG A 15 1.62 15.41 -3.12
CA ARG A 15 0.77 14.62 -2.21
C ARG A 15 -0.68 14.56 -2.71
N LYS A 16 -1.19 15.63 -3.33
CA LYS A 16 -2.51 15.64 -3.99
C LYS A 16 -2.56 14.66 -5.15
N GLU A 17 -1.53 14.62 -5.98
CA GLU A 17 -1.45 13.71 -7.12
C GLU A 17 -1.35 12.24 -6.68
N MET A 18 -0.46 11.94 -5.73
CA MET A 18 -0.38 10.60 -5.12
C MET A 18 -1.73 10.14 -4.58
N TRP A 19 -2.40 10.99 -3.79
CA TRP A 19 -3.71 10.65 -3.23
C TRP A 19 -4.76 10.41 -4.31
N LYS A 20 -4.84 11.27 -5.33
CA LYS A 20 -5.78 11.12 -6.45
C LYS A 20 -5.60 9.79 -7.18
N ASN A 21 -4.36 9.35 -7.39
CA ASN A 21 -4.09 8.08 -8.06
C ASN A 21 -4.46 6.88 -7.19
N VAL A 22 -4.15 6.95 -5.90
CA VAL A 22 -4.48 5.91 -4.93
C VAL A 22 -5.98 5.78 -4.72
N GLU A 23 -6.71 6.88 -4.60
CA GLU A 23 -8.17 6.90 -4.42
C GLU A 23 -8.87 6.17 -5.57
N LYS A 24 -8.45 6.38 -6.83
CA LYS A 24 -8.99 5.66 -7.98
C LYS A 24 -8.79 4.15 -7.89
N VAL A 25 -7.66 3.70 -7.35
CA VAL A 25 -7.36 2.27 -7.20
C VAL A 25 -8.19 1.69 -6.06
N VAL A 26 -8.23 2.34 -4.90
CA VAL A 26 -9.04 1.91 -3.74
C VAL A 26 -10.52 1.81 -4.11
N GLN A 27 -11.07 2.80 -4.82
CA GLN A 27 -12.46 2.77 -5.31
C GLN A 27 -12.75 1.56 -6.23
N LYS A 28 -11.77 1.07 -6.99
CA LYS A 28 -11.93 -0.14 -7.80
C LYS A 28 -11.89 -1.39 -6.94
N ILE A 29 -10.99 -1.44 -5.95
CA ILE A 29 -10.87 -2.55 -5.02
C ILE A 29 -12.15 -2.69 -4.18
N GLU A 30 -12.71 -1.59 -3.68
CA GLU A 30 -13.95 -1.56 -2.88
C GLU A 30 -15.17 -2.12 -3.62
N LYS A 31 -15.19 -2.06 -4.95
CA LYS A 31 -16.28 -2.63 -5.76
C LYS A 31 -16.26 -4.16 -5.79
N VAL A 32 -15.12 -4.78 -5.48
CA VAL A 32 -14.89 -6.22 -5.66
C VAL A 32 -14.65 -6.92 -4.33
N LEU A 33 -13.92 -6.28 -3.42
CA LEU A 33 -13.59 -6.85 -2.11
C LEU A 33 -14.51 -6.29 -1.03
N PRO A 34 -15.06 -7.13 -0.14
CA PRO A 34 -15.91 -6.69 0.95
C PRO A 34 -15.04 -6.07 2.06
N ILE A 35 -14.66 -4.81 1.90
CA ILE A 35 -13.81 -4.09 2.85
C ILE A 35 -14.63 -3.67 4.09
N SER A 36 -14.16 -4.01 5.28
CA SER A 36 -14.74 -3.57 6.55
C SER A 36 -14.17 -2.24 7.03
N SER A 37 -12.86 -2.03 6.87
CA SER A 37 -12.19 -0.78 7.22
C SER A 37 -10.88 -0.58 6.45
N VAL A 38 -10.45 0.67 6.34
CA VAL A 38 -9.17 1.07 5.74
C VAL A 38 -8.45 2.01 6.71
N HIS A 39 -7.20 1.67 7.05
CA HIS A 39 -6.36 2.46 7.94
C HIS A 39 -5.16 2.99 7.16
N LEU A 40 -5.09 4.31 6.98
CA LEU A 40 -3.98 4.98 6.33
C LEU A 40 -2.80 5.12 7.31
N MET A 41 -1.58 4.81 6.87
CA MET A 41 -0.40 4.83 7.72
C MET A 41 0.89 5.24 6.97
N GLY A 42 2.02 5.06 7.64
CA GLY A 42 3.35 5.20 7.05
C GLY A 42 3.78 6.62 6.75
N SER A 43 4.67 6.76 5.76
CA SER A 43 5.34 8.03 5.46
C SER A 43 4.35 9.12 5.01
N PHE A 44 3.23 8.72 4.41
CA PHE A 44 2.19 9.63 3.96
C PHE A 44 1.50 10.36 5.11
N VAL A 45 1.18 9.72 6.23
CA VAL A 45 0.53 10.41 7.37
C VAL A 45 1.50 11.22 8.24
N SER A 46 2.79 11.16 7.93
CA SER A 46 3.84 11.90 8.65
C SER A 46 4.02 13.34 8.15
N THR A 47 4.93 14.07 8.80
CA THR A 47 5.36 15.43 8.42
C THR A 47 6.30 15.47 7.20
N LYS A 48 6.64 14.32 6.58
CA LYS A 48 7.52 14.28 5.41
C LYS A 48 6.91 15.05 4.23
N ARG A 49 7.69 15.98 3.66
CA ARG A 49 7.31 16.78 2.49
C ARG A 49 7.06 15.93 1.24
N ARG A 50 7.87 14.90 1.05
CA ARG A 50 7.82 13.94 -0.06
C ARG A 50 7.75 12.52 0.50
N PRO A 51 6.54 11.99 0.79
CA PRO A 51 6.38 10.57 1.15
C PRO A 51 6.81 9.68 -0.03
N ALA A 52 7.26 8.46 0.26
CA ALA A 52 7.69 7.53 -0.78
C ALA A 52 6.49 6.87 -1.46
N ASP A 53 5.46 6.59 -0.67
CA ASP A 53 4.31 5.74 -0.96
C ASP A 53 3.10 6.17 -0.11
N VAL A 54 1.97 5.48 -0.30
CA VAL A 54 0.76 5.60 0.51
C VAL A 54 0.40 4.23 1.06
N ASP A 55 0.66 4.01 2.34
CA ASP A 55 0.45 2.73 2.99
C ASP A 55 -0.96 2.60 3.57
N PHE A 56 -1.60 1.45 3.34
CA PHE A 56 -2.89 1.12 3.93
C PHE A 56 -2.86 -0.26 4.59
N VAL A 57 -3.55 -0.38 5.72
CA VAL A 57 -4.07 -1.66 6.18
C VAL A 57 -5.55 -1.74 5.81
N VAL A 58 -5.88 -2.69 4.95
CA VAL A 58 -7.24 -2.95 4.49
C VAL A 58 -7.76 -4.19 5.23
N MET A 59 -8.83 -4.00 6.00
CA MET A 59 -9.52 -5.08 6.69
C MET A 59 -10.64 -5.59 5.78
N LEU A 60 -10.62 -6.87 5.46
CA LEU A 60 -11.65 -7.53 4.65
C LEU A 60 -12.63 -8.28 5.54
N HIS A 61 -13.91 -8.27 5.18
CA HIS A 61 -14.87 -9.22 5.71
C HIS A 61 -14.45 -10.62 5.28
N THR A 62 -14.05 -11.42 6.26
CA THR A 62 -13.81 -12.84 6.06
C THR A 62 -15.06 -13.60 6.49
N PRO A 63 -15.51 -14.62 5.72
CA PRO A 63 -16.59 -15.48 6.18
C PRO A 63 -16.21 -16.10 7.52
N VAL A 64 -17.16 -16.08 8.47
CA VAL A 64 -17.04 -16.28 9.93
C VAL A 64 -16.30 -17.57 10.38
N LYS A 65 -15.88 -18.44 9.45
CA LYS A 65 -15.20 -19.72 9.70
C LYS A 65 -13.67 -19.67 9.71
N LEU A 66 -13.03 -18.52 9.48
CA LEU A 66 -11.55 -18.40 9.52
C LEU A 66 -10.95 -18.01 10.88
N LYS A 67 -11.73 -18.09 11.97
CA LYS A 67 -11.38 -17.58 13.32
C LYS A 67 -10.00 -18.01 13.87
N ASN A 68 -9.37 -19.05 13.33
CA ASN A 68 -8.10 -19.58 13.83
C ASN A 68 -6.89 -19.43 12.89
N LYS A 69 -6.98 -18.69 11.78
CA LYS A 69 -5.80 -18.42 10.92
C LYS A 69 -5.45 -16.93 10.92
N LYS A 70 -4.44 -16.56 11.72
CA LYS A 70 -3.84 -15.21 11.74
C LYS A 70 -2.88 -15.10 10.55
N TRP A 71 -3.38 -14.68 9.40
CA TRP A 71 -2.56 -14.40 8.23
C TRP A 71 -2.84 -12.99 7.74
N SER A 72 -1.80 -12.35 7.22
CA SER A 72 -1.86 -11.10 6.49
C SER A 72 -0.94 -11.24 5.29
N PHE A 73 -1.20 -10.43 4.27
CA PHE A 73 -0.29 -10.28 3.14
C PHE A 73 -0.13 -8.79 2.87
N ASP A 74 1.08 -8.40 2.53
CA ASP A 74 1.37 -7.05 2.08
C ASP A 74 1.18 -7.01 0.56
N LEU A 75 0.37 -6.06 0.08
CA LEU A 75 0.15 -5.84 -1.35
C LEU A 75 0.66 -4.46 -1.72
N VAL A 76 1.65 -4.43 -2.61
CA VAL A 76 2.16 -3.19 -3.20
C VAL A 76 1.64 -3.07 -4.62
N ILE A 77 0.93 -1.98 -4.91
CA ILE A 77 0.44 -1.65 -6.25
C ILE A 77 1.26 -0.48 -6.77
N ALA A 78 1.92 -0.67 -7.91
CA ALA A 78 2.75 0.34 -8.55
C ALA A 78 2.38 0.49 -10.03
N PRO A 79 2.62 1.67 -10.63
CA PRO A 79 2.41 1.85 -12.06
C PRO A 79 3.41 1.03 -12.86
N ASP A 80 2.98 0.46 -13.98
CA ASP A 80 3.88 -0.22 -14.92
C ASP A 80 4.66 0.80 -15.75
N ASN A 81 5.64 1.44 -15.10
CA ASN A 81 6.52 2.43 -15.71
C ASN A 81 7.89 2.42 -15.00
N LYS A 82 8.73 3.42 -15.29
CA LYS A 82 10.05 3.58 -14.68
C LYS A 82 10.00 3.52 -13.14
N HIS A 83 9.03 4.19 -12.51
CA HIS A 83 8.91 4.19 -11.05
C HIS A 83 8.51 2.83 -10.48
N GLY A 84 7.65 2.08 -11.17
CA GLY A 84 7.35 0.70 -10.76
C GLY A 84 8.57 -0.21 -10.83
N ARG A 85 9.41 -0.04 -11.86
CA ARG A 85 10.67 -0.80 -11.97
C ARG A 85 11.67 -0.45 -10.87
N GLU A 86 11.84 0.83 -10.58
CA GLU A 86 12.67 1.31 -9.45
C GLU A 86 12.18 0.72 -8.12
N LEU A 87 10.86 0.70 -7.89
CA LEU A 87 10.27 0.11 -6.69
C LEU A 87 10.55 -1.41 -6.57
N LEU A 88 10.58 -2.15 -7.68
CA LEU A 88 10.93 -3.57 -7.64
C LEU A 88 12.41 -3.80 -7.24
N GLU A 89 13.31 -2.93 -7.68
CA GLU A 89 14.72 -2.96 -7.29
C GLU A 89 14.90 -2.60 -5.82
N ASP A 90 14.20 -1.56 -5.35
CA ASP A 90 14.20 -1.15 -3.95
C ASP A 90 13.63 -2.25 -3.05
N ASN A 91 12.53 -2.90 -3.44
CA ASN A 91 11.98 -4.03 -2.71
C ASN A 91 12.99 -5.19 -2.59
N LYS A 92 13.72 -5.52 -3.65
CA LYS A 92 14.80 -6.53 -3.57
C LYS A 92 15.88 -6.12 -2.56
N LYS A 93 16.27 -4.84 -2.55
CA LYS A 93 17.24 -4.30 -1.61
C LYS A 93 16.71 -4.34 -0.17
N TRP A 94 15.48 -3.92 0.07
CA TRP A 94 14.84 -3.93 1.39
C TRP A 94 14.68 -5.35 1.93
N MET A 95 14.27 -6.30 1.10
CA MET A 95 14.18 -7.71 1.47
C MET A 95 15.54 -8.28 1.91
N ARG A 96 16.61 -7.96 1.16
CA ARG A 96 17.98 -8.35 1.53
C ARG A 96 18.45 -7.69 2.82
N GLN A 97 18.12 -6.41 3.04
CA GLN A 97 18.48 -5.69 4.26
C GLN A 97 17.73 -6.24 5.49
N LYS A 98 16.44 -6.54 5.35
CA LYS A 98 15.58 -6.98 6.46
C LYS A 98 15.79 -8.44 6.83
N TYR A 99 15.98 -9.32 5.85
CA TYR A 99 16.02 -10.77 6.06
C TYR A 99 17.39 -11.40 5.77
N GLY A 100 18.32 -10.67 5.15
CA GLY A 100 19.64 -11.14 4.76
C GLY A 100 19.66 -11.77 3.37
N ALA A 101 20.77 -11.60 2.64
CA ALA A 101 20.88 -12.01 1.24
C ALA A 101 20.67 -13.51 0.97
N LYS A 102 20.95 -14.37 1.96
CA LYS A 102 20.78 -15.84 1.86
C LYS A 102 19.37 -16.32 2.24
N LYS A 103 18.52 -15.46 2.79
CA LYS A 103 17.17 -15.82 3.29
C LYS A 103 16.05 -15.01 2.62
N SER A 104 16.38 -14.19 1.62
CA SER A 104 15.44 -13.35 0.88
C SER A 104 15.39 -13.78 -0.58
N GLU A 105 14.19 -14.13 -1.07
CA GLU A 105 13.95 -14.41 -2.49
C GLU A 105 12.83 -13.50 -3.00
N VAL A 106 13.00 -12.96 -4.21
CA VAL A 106 11.94 -12.24 -4.93
C VAL A 106 11.57 -13.10 -6.12
N MET A 107 10.41 -13.73 -6.04
CA MET A 107 9.90 -14.66 -7.04
C MET A 107 8.85 -14.00 -7.91
N ARG A 108 8.88 -14.30 -9.21
CA ARG A 108 7.77 -13.97 -10.11
C ARG A 108 6.74 -15.10 -10.04
N TYR A 109 5.53 -14.78 -9.58
CA TYR A 109 4.45 -15.77 -9.42
C TYR A 109 3.57 -15.95 -10.67
N ARG A 110 3.53 -14.95 -11.57
CA ARG A 110 2.85 -14.94 -12.88
C ARG A 110 3.56 -13.97 -13.84
#